data_AF-A0A0G0G255-F1
#
_entry.id   AF-A0A0G0G255-F1
#
_cell.length_a   1.000
_cell.length_b   1.000
_cell.length_c   1.000
_cell.angle_alpha   90.00
_cell.angle_beta   90.00
_cell.angle_gamma   90.00
#
_symmetry.space_group_name_H-M   'P 1'
#
loop_
_entity.id
_entity.type
_entity.pdbx_description
1 polymer ?
#
loop_
_entity_poly.entity_id
_entity_poly.type
_entity_poly.pdbx_seq_one_letter_code
_entity_poly.pdbx_strand_id
1 'polypeptide(L)' 'FPWFMKIAEEKVYYGLVNDPPAVVIRDKNAQVSGMNLVKNMPKISDYVNKYYKTVEVVGDTELMVRN' A
#
# COMPACT_ATOMS: atom_id res chain seq x y z
N PHE A 1 14.84 5.33 8.70
CA PHE A 1 13.43 5.49 8.30
C PHE A 1 12.83 6.68 9.03
N PRO A 2 12.32 7.71 8.35
CA PRO A 2 11.82 8.94 8.98
C PRO A 2 10.63 8.71 9.93
N TRP A 3 10.58 9.46 11.03
CA TRP A 3 9.52 9.33 12.05
C TRP A 3 8.12 9.59 11.49
N PHE A 4 7.98 10.54 10.55
CA PHE A 4 6.70 10.89 9.93
C PHE A 4 6.13 9.75 9.08
N MET A 5 6.98 8.88 8.52
CA MET A 5 6.54 7.74 7.70
C MET A 5 5.84 6.68 8.57
N LYS A 6 6.34 6.45 9.78
CA LYS A 6 5.69 5.55 10.75
C LYS A 6 4.32 6.09 11.17
N ILE A 7 4.20 7.40 11.39
CA ILE A 7 2.90 8.02 11.71
C ILE A 7 1.95 7.96 10.52
N ALA A 8 2.44 8.21 9.32
CA ALA A 8 1.66 8.11 8.09
C ALA A 8 1.16 6.67 7.88
N GLU A 9 2.03 5.67 8.08
CA GLU A 9 1.68 4.26 7.95
C GLU A 9 0.51 3.88 8.86
N GLU A 10 0.56 4.24 10.16
CA GLU A 10 -0.53 3.95 11.10
C GLU A 10 -1.86 4.58 10.67
N LYS A 11 -1.82 5.85 10.24
CA LYS A 11 -3.03 6.57 9.82
C LYS A 11 -3.65 5.97 8.56
N VAL A 12 -2.82 5.65 7.56
CA VAL A 12 -3.28 5.04 6.32
C VAL A 12 -3.78 3.63 6.57
N TYR A 13 -3.05 2.83 7.35
CA TYR A 13 -3.50 1.49 7.75
C TYR A 13 -4.84 1.52 8.48
N TYR A 14 -5.01 2.45 9.43
CA TYR A 14 -6.29 2.65 10.11
C TYR A 14 -7.40 3.01 9.12
N GLY A 15 -7.15 3.91 8.17
CA GLY A 15 -8.10 4.23 7.10
C GLY A 15 -8.50 3.00 6.29
N LEU A 16 -7.53 2.21 5.82
CA LEU A 16 -7.76 0.99 5.05
C LEU A 16 -8.59 -0.06 5.79
N VAL A 17 -8.43 -0.17 7.11
CA VAL A 17 -9.18 -1.14 7.92
C VAL A 17 -10.62 -0.69 8.16
N ASN A 18 -10.84 0.60 8.46
CA ASN A 18 -12.16 1.11 8.82
C ASN A 18 -13.05 1.43 7.63
N ASP A 19 -12.46 1.92 6.54
CA ASP A 19 -13.13 2.19 5.27
C ASP A 19 -12.34 1.56 4.12
N PRO A 20 -12.43 0.22 3.99
CA PRO A 20 -11.65 -0.51 3.01
C PRO A 20 -12.07 -0.14 1.58
N PRO A 21 -11.16 0.37 0.74
CA PRO A 21 -11.49 0.76 -0.63
C PRO A 21 -11.93 -0.43 -1.47
N ALA A 22 -12.76 -0.18 -2.49
CA ALA A 22 -13.15 -1.22 -3.44
C ALA A 22 -12.00 -1.63 -4.37
N VAL A 23 -11.13 -0.68 -4.72
CA VAL A 23 -10.01 -0.84 -5.65
C VAL A 23 -8.76 -0.21 -5.04
N VAL A 24 -7.62 -0.90 -5.17
CA VAL A 24 -6.31 -0.41 -4.78
C VAL A 24 -5.43 -0.31 -6.03
N ILE A 25 -4.76 0.83 -6.19
CA ILE A 25 -3.73 1.04 -7.21
C ILE A 25 -2.39 1.07 -6.48
N ARG A 26 -1.49 0.16 -6.85
CA ARG A 26 -0.20 0.02 -6.17
C ARG A 26 0.96 0.09 -7.16
N ASP A 27 1.85 1.05 -6.94
CA ASP A 27 3.19 1.05 -7.53
C ASP A 27 4.19 0.42 -6.56
N LYS A 28 4.82 -0.70 -6.95
CA LYS A 28 5.82 -1.42 -6.13
C LYS A 28 7.13 -0.66 -5.96
N ASN A 29 7.41 0.28 -6.86
CA ASN A 29 8.65 1.05 -6.92
C ASN A 29 8.50 2.45 -6.32
N ALA A 30 7.32 2.80 -5.79
CA ALA A 30 7.05 4.07 -5.14
C ALA A 30 8.08 4.39 -4.05
N GLN A 31 8.67 5.59 -4.13
CA GLN A 31 9.79 6.02 -3.29
C GLN A 31 9.63 7.44 -2.78
N VAL A 32 10.12 7.68 -1.56
CA VAL A 32 10.27 9.03 -0.99
C VAL A 32 11.69 9.16 -0.48
N SER A 33 12.42 10.18 -0.96
CA SER A 33 13.83 10.40 -0.61
C SER A 33 14.70 9.14 -0.81
N GLY A 34 14.48 8.40 -1.90
CA GLY A 34 15.20 7.16 -2.23
C GLY A 34 14.80 5.92 -1.40
N MET A 35 13.84 6.05 -0.48
CA MET A 35 13.34 4.92 0.31
C MET A 35 12.06 4.36 -0.30
N ASN A 36 12.06 3.06 -0.62
CA ASN A 36 10.89 2.37 -1.16
C ASN A 36 9.78 2.26 -0.12
N LEU A 37 8.60 2.79 -0.41
CA LEU A 37 7.48 2.85 0.52
C LEU A 37 6.94 1.45 0.84
N VAL A 38 6.74 0.63 -0.18
CA VAL A 38 6.17 -0.72 -0.05
C VAL A 38 7.02 -1.61 0.87
N LYS A 39 8.34 -1.51 0.76
CA LYS A 39 9.30 -2.25 1.60
C LYS A 39 9.36 -1.74 3.04
N ASN A 40 9.14 -0.45 3.26
CA ASN A 40 9.35 0.16 4.56
C ASN A 40 8.04 0.51 5.32
N MET A 41 6.88 0.32 4.72
CA MET A 41 5.55 0.44 5.34
C MET A 41 4.83 -0.92 5.32
N PRO A 42 5.33 -1.92 6.07
CA PRO A 42 4.86 -3.30 6.01
C PRO A 42 3.37 -3.46 6.34
N LYS A 43 2.79 -2.68 7.25
CA LYS A 43 1.38 -2.83 7.65
C LYS A 43 0.41 -2.61 6.50
N ILE A 44 0.69 -1.59 5.67
CA ILE A 44 -0.10 -1.30 4.47
C ILE A 44 0.06 -2.43 3.47
N SER A 45 1.31 -2.81 3.18
CA SER A 45 1.64 -3.85 2.20
C SER A 45 1.02 -5.20 2.57
N ASP A 46 1.12 -5.60 3.84
CA ASP A 46 0.58 -6.85 4.35
C ASP A 46 -0.95 -6.86 4.32
N TYR A 47 -1.59 -5.74 4.68
CA TYR A 47 -3.04 -5.61 4.58
C TYR A 47 -3.53 -5.75 3.13
N VAL A 48 -2.91 -5.01 2.21
CA VAL A 48 -3.28 -5.06 0.79
C VAL A 48 -3.06 -6.46 0.22
N ASN A 49 -1.91 -7.09 0.49
CA ASN A 49 -1.60 -8.46 0.02
C ASN A 49 -2.57 -9.50 0.56
N LYS A 50 -3.09 -9.31 1.79
CA LYS A 50 -4.00 -10.25 2.42
C LYS A 50 -5.43 -10.15 1.88
N TYR A 51 -5.90 -8.93 1.59
CA TYR A 51 -7.31 -8.69 1.30
C TYR A 51 -7.63 -8.31 -0.14
N TYR A 52 -6.61 -8.08 -0.98
CA TYR A 52 -6.78 -7.69 -2.37
C TYR A 52 -6.01 -8.63 -3.28
N LYS A 53 -6.58 -8.91 -4.45
CA LYS A 53 -5.94 -9.66 -5.53
C LYS A 53 -5.66 -8.73 -6.70
N THR A 54 -4.52 -8.92 -7.34
CA THR A 54 -4.18 -8.23 -8.59
C THR A 54 -5.13 -8.70 -9.69
N VAL A 55 -5.80 -7.75 -10.36
CA VAL A 55 -6.62 -8.02 -11.54
C VAL A 55 -5.89 -7.67 -12.83
N GLU A 56 -5.05 -6.65 -12.78
CA GLU A 56 -4.32 -6.16 -13.94
C GLU A 56 -2.99 -5.54 -13.50
N VAL A 57 -1.99 -5.60 -14.40
CA VAL A 57 -0.70 -4.95 -14.22
C VAL A 57 -0.44 -4.08 -15.45
N VAL A 58 -0.23 -2.78 -15.22
CA VAL A 58 0.07 -1.80 -16.26
C VAL A 58 1.44 -1.21 -15.97
N GLY A 59 2.48 -1.69 -16.67
CA GLY A 59 3.86 -1.36 -16.36
C GLY A 59 4.26 -1.88 -14.98
N ASP A 60 4.68 -0.98 -14.09
CA ASP A 60 5.04 -1.29 -12.69
C ASP A 60 3.88 -1.12 -11.70
N THR A 61 2.70 -0.75 -12.21
CA THR A 61 1.51 -0.49 -11.39
C THR A 61 0.54 -1.66 -11.43
N GLU A 62 0.09 -2.07 -10.24
CA GLU A 62 -0.93 -3.10 -10.07
C GLU A 62 -2.28 -2.47 -9.78
N LEU A 63 -3.29 -2.92 -10.53
CA LEU A 63 -4.68 -2.71 -10.20
C LEU A 63 -5.16 -3.91 -9.39
N MET A 64 -5.67 -3.67 -8.19
CA MET A 64 -6.09 -4.72 -7.27
C MET A 64 -7.53 -4.49 -6.82
N VAL A 65 -8.29 -5.57 -6.73
CA VAL A 65 -9.66 -5.54 -6.20
C VAL A 65 -9.75 -6.39 -4.96
N ARG A 66 -10.71 -6.07 -4.09
CA ARG A 66 -10.92 -6.84 -2.88
C ARG A 66 -11.26 -8.30 -3.21
N ASN A 67 -10.73 -9.21 -2.38
CA ASN A 67 -11.05 -10.64 -2.44
C ASN A 67 -12.54 -10.89 -2.24
#